data_AF-A0A9P0E7N6-F1
#
_entry.id   AF-A0A9P0E7N6-F1
#
_cell.length_a   1.000
_cell.length_b   1.000
_cell.length_c   1.000
_cell.angle_alpha   90.00
_cell.angle_beta   90.00
_cell.angle_gamma   90.00
#
_symmetry.space_group_name_H-M   'P 1'
#
loop_
_entity.id
_entity.type
_entity.pdbx_description
1 polymer ?
#
loop_
_entity_poly.entity_id
_entity_poly.type
_entity_poly.pdbx_seq_one_letter_code
_entity_poly.pdbx_strand_id
1 'polypeptide(L)' 'MKLILIFGIALFIGLTSADSDDGSCNLLCPAVYMPVCGMEVKSDGTNEIRIFSNSCAMGAENMCNKRNFVSC' A
#
# COMPACT_ATOMS: atom_id res chain seq x y z
N MET A 1 13.21 -25.29 -48.65
CA MET A 1 11.80 -25.54 -48.25
C MET A 1 11.86 -26.54 -47.10
N LYS A 2 11.40 -26.38 -45.85
CA LYS A 2 10.63 -25.42 -45.04
C LYS A 2 11.30 -25.53 -43.64
N LEU A 3 11.90 -24.51 -43.06
CA LEU A 3 11.30 -23.46 -42.21
C LEU A 3 10.43 -24.00 -41.04
N ILE A 4 11.02 -23.94 -39.83
CA ILE A 4 10.44 -23.61 -38.51
C ILE A 4 9.24 -24.42 -38.03
N LEU A 5 9.41 -25.18 -36.93
CA LEU A 5 8.43 -25.30 -35.84
C LEU A 5 9.14 -25.55 -34.50
N ILE A 6 9.93 -24.59 -34.03
CA ILE A 6 10.24 -24.46 -32.59
C ILE A 6 9.03 -23.77 -31.93
N PHE A 7 7.86 -24.40 -32.03
CA PHE A 7 6.57 -23.88 -31.57
C PHE A 7 6.18 -24.47 -30.20
N GLY A 8 7.18 -24.77 -29.36
CA GLY A 8 6.99 -25.59 -28.15
C GLY A 8 7.43 -24.96 -26.83
N ILE A 9 8.13 -23.81 -26.82
CA ILE A 9 8.62 -23.19 -25.57
C ILE A 9 8.38 -21.68 -25.60
N ALA A 10 7.15 -21.28 -25.88
CA ALA A 10 6.71 -19.87 -25.82
C ALA A 10 5.43 -19.71 -24.99
N LEU A 11 5.30 -20.44 -23.87
CA LEU A 11 4.07 -20.37 -23.07
C LEU A 11 4.24 -20.27 -21.53
N PHE A 12 5.43 -20.02 -21.00
CA PHE A 12 5.61 -19.82 -19.55
C PHE A 12 6.65 -18.77 -19.18
N ILE A 13 6.77 -17.68 -19.95
CA ILE A 13 7.35 -16.46 -19.38
C ILE A 13 6.19 -15.73 -18.72
N GLY A 14 6.11 -15.91 -17.40
CA GLY A 14 4.95 -15.56 -16.58
C GLY A 14 4.46 -14.14 -16.78
N LEU A 15 3.15 -13.96 -16.60
CA LEU A 15 2.55 -12.67 -16.30
C LEU A 15 3.27 -12.09 -15.08
N THR A 16 4.25 -11.22 -15.30
CA THR A 16 4.62 -10.22 -14.32
C THR A 16 3.52 -9.17 -14.39
N SER A 17 2.55 -9.28 -13.48
CA SER A 17 1.70 -8.17 -13.11
C SER A 17 2.62 -7.17 -12.41
N ALA A 18 3.20 -6.26 -13.19
CA ALA A 18 3.68 -5.01 -12.65
C ALA A 18 2.43 -4.30 -12.13
N ASP A 19 2.17 -4.46 -10.84
CA ASP A 19 1.28 -3.59 -10.10
C ASP A 19 1.92 -2.21 -10.21
N SER A 20 1.49 -1.45 -11.22
CA SER A 20 1.83 -0.05 -11.35
C SER A 20 1.10 0.63 -10.21
N ASP A 21 1.77 0.70 -9.07
CA ASP A 21 1.56 1.67 -7.99
C ASP A 21 1.74 3.06 -8.64
N ASP A 22 0.70 3.49 -9.36
CA ASP A 22 0.57 4.87 -9.74
C ASP A 22 0.45 5.61 -8.41
N GLY A 23 1.33 6.57 -8.16
CA GLY A 23 1.41 7.29 -6.89
C GLY A 23 0.18 8.12 -6.51
N SER A 24 -1.02 7.77 -6.98
CA SER A 24 -2.29 8.34 -6.61
C SER A 24 -2.89 7.54 -5.44
N CYS A 25 -2.66 8.03 -4.21
CA CYS A 25 -3.37 7.48 -3.06
C CYS A 25 -4.85 7.92 -3.09
N ASN A 26 -5.67 7.18 -3.82
CA ASN A 26 -7.10 7.43 -3.97
C ASN A 26 -7.90 6.73 -2.85
N LEU A 27 -7.67 7.12 -1.59
CA LEU A 27 -8.47 6.64 -0.47
C LEU A 27 -9.54 7.66 -0.08
N LEU A 28 -10.80 7.24 -0.11
CA LEU A 28 -11.94 8.03 0.36
C LEU A 28 -12.33 7.60 1.78
N CYS A 29 -12.34 8.55 2.71
CA CYS A 29 -12.78 8.32 4.09
C CYS A 29 -14.09 9.04 4.40
N PRO A 30 -14.98 8.44 5.22
CA PRO A 30 -16.16 9.13 5.71
C PRO A 30 -15.77 10.37 6.54
N ALA A 31 -16.54 11.45 6.40
CA ALA A 31 -16.40 12.66 7.21
C ALA A 31 -17.06 12.50 8.60
N VAL A 32 -16.75 11.40 9.29
CA VAL A 32 -17.21 11.11 10.65
C VAL A 32 -16.07 11.38 11.63
N TYR A 33 -16.38 12.07 12.73
CA TYR A 33 -15.43 12.26 13.83
C TYR A 33 -15.62 11.17 14.89
N MET A 34 -14.69 10.22 14.90
CA MET A 34 -14.62 9.10 15.85
C MET A 34 -13.14 8.87 16.18
N PRO A 35 -12.55 9.71 17.06
CA PRO A 35 -11.11 9.83 17.16
C PRO A 35 -10.45 8.55 17.66
N VAL A 36 -9.26 8.27 17.15
CA VAL A 36 -8.45 7.09 17.50
C VAL A 36 -7.01 7.51 17.79
N CYS A 37 -6.37 6.82 18.74
CA CYS A 37 -4.96 7.00 19.07
C CYS A 37 -4.13 6.08 18.18
N GLY A 38 -3.14 6.64 17.47
CA GLY A 38 -2.15 5.87 16.72
C GLY A 38 -0.75 6.07 17.29
N MET A 39 0.03 5.00 17.29
CA MET A 39 1.43 4.98 17.69
C MET A 39 2.28 4.38 16.57
N GLU A 40 3.40 5.02 16.24
CA GLU A 40 4.40 4.51 15.30
C GLU A 40 5.77 4.52 15.98
N VAL A 41 6.56 3.46 15.77
CA VAL A 41 7.97 3.41 16.19
C VAL A 41 8.81 3.97 15.05
N LYS A 42 9.55 5.06 15.30
CA LYS A 42 10.48 5.65 14.35
C LYS A 42 11.75 4.83 14.23
N SER A 43 12.53 5.08 13.18
CA SER A 43 13.83 4.42 12.95
C SER A 43 14.86 4.68 14.06
N ASP A 44 14.70 5.74 14.84
CA ASP A 44 15.55 6.05 16.01
C ASP A 44 15.08 5.37 17.31
N GLY A 45 14.05 4.51 17.23
CA GLY A 45 13.47 3.80 18.36
C GLY A 45 12.53 4.63 19.24
N THR A 46 12.24 5.88 18.86
CA THR A 46 11.27 6.71 19.57
C THR A 46 9.84 6.42 19.10
N ASN A 47 8.86 6.63 19.97
CA ASN A 47 7.45 6.50 19.63
C ASN A 47 6.88 7.86 19.21
N GLU A 48 6.24 7.91 18.05
CA GLU A 48 5.35 9.00 17.66
C GLU A 48 3.92 8.62 18.03
N ILE A 49 3.23 9.50 18.76
CA ILE A 49 1.81 9.34 19.10
C ILE A 49 1.02 10.45 18.41
N ARG A 50 -0.06 10.09 17.73
CA ARG A 50 -0.94 11.03 17.02
C ARG A 50 -2.40 10.62 17.18
N ILE A 51 -3.28 11.61 17.30
CA ILE A 51 -4.73 11.40 17.25
C ILE A 51 -5.21 11.60 15.81
N PHE A 52 -5.96 10.64 15.28
CA PHE A 52 -6.60 10.72 13.97
C PHE A 52 -8.10 10.95 14.14
N SER A 53 -8.72 11.61 13.17
CA SER A 53 -10.17 11.92 13.19
C SER A 53 -11.04 10.67 13.19
N ASN A 54 -10.58 9.59 12.56
CA ASN A 54 -11.15 8.26 12.57
C ASN A 54 -10.12 7.21 12.11
N SER A 55 -10.48 5.92 12.21
CA SER A 55 -9.63 4.81 11.80
C SER A 55 -9.28 4.81 10.31
N CYS A 56 -10.19 5.30 9.45
CA CYS A 56 -9.91 5.44 8.02
C CYS A 56 -8.79 6.46 7.78
N ALA A 57 -8.82 7.61 8.47
CA ALA A 57 -7.76 8.62 8.37
C ALA A 57 -6.40 8.10 8.85
N MET A 58 -6.36 7.25 9.88
CA MET A 58 -5.13 6.57 10.29
C MET A 58 -4.63 5.61 9.20
N GLY A 59 -5.52 4.80 8.61
CA GLY A 59 -5.19 3.91 7.50
C GLY A 59 -4.70 4.67 6.25
N ALA A 60 -5.30 5.82 5.96
CA ALA A 60 -4.88 6.72 4.89
C ALA A 60 -3.43 7.18 5.06
N GLU A 61 -3.05 7.52 6.27
CA GLU A 61 -1.68 7.95 6.58
C GLU A 61 -0.68 6.81 6.38
N ASN A 62 -1.05 5.59 6.76
CA ASN A 62 -0.21 4.42 6.52
C ASN A 62 -0.05 4.11 5.03
N MET A 63 -1.15 4.15 4.27
CA MET A 63 -1.16 3.82 2.84
C MET A 63 -0.56 4.94 1.97
N CYS A 64 -1.01 6.19 2.15
CA CYS A 64 -0.64 7.31 1.29
C CYS A 64 0.74 7.89 1.63
N ASN A 65 1.08 7.96 2.91
CA ASN A 65 2.30 8.60 3.40
C ASN A 65 3.36 7.60 3.84
N LYS A 66 3.16 6.30 3.56
CA LYS A 66 4.07 5.20 3.90
C LYS A 66 4.44 5.19 5.40
N ARG A 67 3.44 5.48 6.24
CA ARG A 67 3.56 5.44 7.72
C ARG A 67 3.15 4.07 8.25
N ASN A 68 3.41 3.83 9.53
CA ASN A 68 3.04 2.61 10.24
C ASN A 68 2.46 2.89 11.63
N PHE A 69 1.42 3.72 11.69
CA PHE A 69 0.65 3.91 12.91
C PHE A 69 -0.21 2.67 13.19
N VAL A 70 -0.05 2.10 14.38
CA VAL A 70 -0.93 1.08 14.95
C VAL A 70 -1.78 1.69 16.06
N SER A 71 -2.93 1.09 16.37
CA SER A 71 -3.72 1.55 17.52
C SER A 71 -2.86 1.49 18.78
N CYS A 72 -2.91 2.57 19.56
CA CYS A 72 -2.67 2.47 21.00
C CYS A 72 -3.71 1.48 21.59
#